data_AF-A0A447TF34-F1
#
_entry.id   AF-A0A447TF34-F1
#
_cell.length_a   1.000
_cell.length_b   1.000
_cell.length_c   1.000
_cell.angle_alpha   90.00
_cell.angle_beta   90.00
_cell.angle_gamma   90.00
#
_symmetry.space_group_name_H-M   'P 1'
#
loop_
_entity.id
_entity.type
_entity.pdbx_description
1 polymer ?
#
loop_
_entity_poly.entity_id
_entity_poly.type
_entity_poly.pdbx_seq_one_letter_code
_entity_poly.pdbx_strand_id
1 'polypeptide(L)'
;MRQIFWRILMFYMLSILIIGLILPHNDPSLLKNDMKDVGASPFTLVFNRAGLAFAASLMNAVILSAILSAGNSGMYASTRMLYAMAKNGMAPKVFGKLTDNGVPRNALYATTLVACLCFLTSLFQSNAVYMWLLNSSGMTGFIAWLGVAISHYRFRRAYVKQGYSLDDLPYKAKWFPLARCSPSRCAC
;
A
#
# COMPACT_ATOMS: atom_id res chain seq x y z
N MET A 1 0.33 -15.77 4.40
CA MET A 1 -0.30 -14.51 4.86
C MET A 1 -0.34 -14.34 6.38
N ARG A 2 -0.82 -15.30 7.17
CA ARG A 2 -0.99 -15.16 8.64
C ARG A 2 0.32 -14.86 9.42
N GLN A 3 1.45 -15.43 9.00
CA GLN A 3 2.77 -15.16 9.61
C GLN A 3 3.31 -13.76 9.28
N ILE A 4 3.12 -13.30 8.04
CA ILE A 4 3.52 -11.96 7.61
C ILE A 4 2.77 -10.89 8.41
N PHE A 5 1.47 -11.09 8.65
CA PHE A 5 0.65 -10.15 9.43
C PHE A 5 1.18 -9.97 10.86
N TRP A 6 1.42 -11.08 11.58
CA TRP A 6 1.96 -11.05 12.94
C TRP A 6 3.36 -10.45 13.00
N ARG A 7 4.19 -10.75 12.00
CA ARG A 7 5.54 -10.21 11.87
C ARG A 7 5.50 -8.69 11.71
N ILE A 8 4.69 -8.16 10.78
CA ILE A 8 4.55 -6.72 10.57
C ILE A 8 3.99 -6.03 11.82
N LEU A 9 2.93 -6.59 12.41
CA LEU A 9 2.29 -6.03 13.61
C LEU A 9 3.28 -5.88 14.77
N MET A 10 4.03 -6.96 15.09
CA MET A 10 5.00 -6.93 16.17
C MET A 10 6.13 -5.96 15.90
N PHE A 11 6.71 -5.95 14.69
CA PHE A 11 7.78 -5.01 14.35
C PHE A 11 7.30 -3.56 14.41
N TYR A 12 6.07 -3.27 13.97
CA TYR A 12 5.51 -1.93 14.02
C TYR A 12 5.27 -1.45 15.46
N MET A 13 4.61 -2.27 16.30
CA MET A 13 4.36 -1.95 17.71
C MET A 13 5.66 -1.76 18.51
N LEU A 14 6.63 -2.66 18.35
CA LEU A 14 7.95 -2.55 19.00
C LEU A 14 8.69 -1.29 18.55
N SER A 15 8.68 -0.99 17.25
CA SER A 15 9.37 0.20 16.72
C SER A 15 8.81 1.50 17.29
N ILE A 16 7.48 1.63 17.38
CA ILE A 16 6.81 2.82 17.96
C ILE A 16 7.10 2.92 19.46
N LEU A 17 7.10 1.81 20.19
CA LEU A 17 7.41 1.78 21.61
C LEU A 17 8.86 2.23 21.88
N ILE A 18 9.81 1.74 21.09
CA ILE A 18 11.23 2.13 21.20
C ILE A 18 11.42 3.62 20.87
N ILE A 19 10.80 4.10 19.79
CA ILE A 19 10.85 5.54 19.43
C ILE A 19 10.22 6.38 20.54
N GLY A 20 9.05 6.00 21.04
CA GLY A 20 8.35 6.72 22.11
C GLY A 20 9.09 6.74 23.44
N LEU A 21 9.91 5.72 23.73
CA LEU A 21 10.75 5.67 24.92
C LEU A 21 12.03 6.51 24.79
N ILE A 22 12.55 6.64 23.57
CA ILE A 22 13.79 7.38 23.27
C ILE A 22 13.55 8.88 23.03
N LEU A 23 12.40 9.26 22.47
CA LEU A 23 12.04 10.65 22.21
C LEU A 23 11.26 11.24 23.38
N PRO A 24 11.85 12.14 24.19
CA PRO A 24 11.10 12.82 25.24
C PRO A 24 9.98 13.64 24.61
N HIS A 25 8.75 13.51 25.13
CA HIS A 25 7.54 14.22 24.68
C HIS A 25 7.63 15.76 24.75
N ASN A 26 8.73 16.32 25.28
CA ASN A 26 8.84 17.72 25.69
C ASN A 26 9.81 18.56 24.82
N ASP A 27 10.22 18.04 23.65
CA ASP A 27 11.22 18.70 22.80
C ASP A 27 10.56 19.32 21.54
N PRO A 28 10.61 20.66 21.34
CA PRO A 28 9.92 21.37 20.24
C PRO A 28 10.38 20.99 18.82
N SER A 29 11.42 20.15 18.70
CA SER A 29 11.84 19.57 17.42
C SER A 29 10.87 18.50 16.87
N LEU A 30 9.92 18.00 17.68
CA LEU A 30 8.82 17.12 17.23
C LEU A 30 7.69 17.90 16.53
N LEU A 31 7.55 19.20 16.82
CA LEU A 31 6.55 20.09 16.20
C LEU A 31 6.98 20.63 14.84
N LYS A 32 8.28 20.58 14.52
CA LYS A 32 8.76 20.73 13.14
C LYS A 32 8.46 19.45 12.38
N ASN A 33 7.16 19.26 12.08
CA ASN A 33 6.70 18.51 10.92
C ASN A 33 7.18 19.24 9.66
N ASP A 34 8.49 19.35 9.47
CA ASP A 34 9.04 19.74 8.19
C ASP A 34 8.88 18.52 7.29
N MET A 35 7.68 18.45 6.70
CA MET A 35 7.29 17.65 5.53
C MET A 35 8.16 17.98 4.30
N LYS A 36 9.33 18.60 4.49
CA LYS A 36 10.32 18.96 3.48
C LYS A 36 11.34 17.85 3.25
N ASP A 37 11.64 17.03 4.26
CA ASP A 37 12.52 15.88 4.09
C ASP A 37 11.72 14.57 4.20
N VAL A 38 11.26 14.10 3.05
CA VAL A 38 10.67 12.76 2.85
C VAL A 38 11.64 11.64 3.32
N GLY A 39 12.90 11.96 3.63
CA GLY A 39 13.92 11.06 4.19
C GLY A 39 14.16 11.13 5.71
N ALA A 40 13.57 12.06 6.46
CA ALA A 40 13.82 12.17 7.90
C ALA A 40 12.94 11.19 8.69
N SER A 41 13.26 9.89 8.61
CA SER A 41 12.67 8.88 9.48
C SER A 41 12.95 9.22 10.95
N PRO A 42 12.02 9.00 11.89
CA PRO A 42 12.29 9.21 13.32
C PRO A 42 13.54 8.47 13.80
N PHE A 43 13.90 7.35 13.15
CA PHE A 43 15.17 6.66 13.39
C PHE A 43 16.41 7.46 12.94
N THR A 44 16.38 8.12 11.77
CA THR A 44 17.51 8.95 11.32
C THR A 44 17.71 10.15 12.23
N LEU A 45 16.64 10.71 12.79
CA LEU A 45 16.69 11.81 13.75
C LEU A 45 17.37 11.37 15.07
N VAL A 46 17.05 10.18 15.57
CA VAL A 46 17.68 9.59 16.77
C VAL A 46 19.17 9.31 16.52
N PHE A 47 19.55 8.76 15.37
CA PHE A 47 20.96 8.48 15.06
C PHE A 47 21.79 9.75 14.82
N ASN A 48 21.19 10.80 14.26
CA ASN A 48 21.84 12.09 14.09
C ASN A 48 22.08 12.77 15.46
N ARG A 49 21.12 12.68 16.38
CA ARG A 49 21.27 13.14 17.78
C ARG A 49 22.30 12.33 18.57
N ALA A 50 22.46 11.04 18.26
CA ALA A 50 23.45 10.15 18.88
C ALA A 50 24.88 10.34 18.34
N GLY A 51 25.13 11.29 17.42
CA GLY A 51 26.46 11.60 16.88
C GLY A 51 26.99 10.59 15.86
N LEU A 52 26.14 9.66 15.37
CA LEU A 52 26.51 8.62 14.40
C LEU A 52 26.06 9.02 12.99
N ALA A 53 26.73 10.01 12.38
CA ALA A 53 26.42 10.49 11.02
C ALA A 53 26.44 9.37 9.96
N PHE A 54 27.26 8.34 10.17
CA PHE A 54 27.31 7.14 9.33
C PHE A 54 26.01 6.33 9.37
N ALA A 55 25.39 6.18 10.56
CA ALA A 55 24.14 5.44 10.72
C ALA A 55 22.95 6.15 10.04
N ALA A 56 22.93 7.49 10.07
CA ALA A 56 21.92 8.28 9.35
C ALA A 56 22.00 8.06 7.82
N SER A 57 23.21 8.05 7.26
CA SER A 57 23.43 7.83 5.82
C SER A 57 23.06 6.42 5.38
N LEU A 58 23.39 5.40 6.18
CA LEU A 58 23.00 4.01 5.92
C LEU A 58 21.47 3.84 5.92
N MET A 59 20.79 4.44 6.89
CA MET A 59 19.33 4.42 6.96
C MET A 59 18.68 5.08 5.74
N ASN A 60 19.20 6.23 5.29
CA ASN A 60 18.71 6.89 4.09
C ASN A 60 18.89 6.00 2.83
N ALA A 61 20.05 5.34 2.69
CA ALA A 61 20.28 4.40 1.58
C ALA A 61 19.28 3.22 1.61
N VAL A 62 19.04 2.65 2.78
CA VAL A 62 18.05 1.57 2.96
C VAL A 62 16.65 2.05 2.60
N ILE A 63 16.22 3.23 3.08
CA ILE A 63 14.91 3.82 2.77
C ILE A 63 14.75 4.03 1.27
N LEU A 64 15.74 4.65 0.61
CA LEU A 64 15.70 4.88 -0.84
C LEU A 64 15.61 3.56 -1.61
N SER A 65 16.38 2.54 -1.22
CA SER A 65 16.32 1.22 -1.85
C SER A 65 14.95 0.55 -1.66
N ALA A 66 14.34 0.69 -0.48
CA ALA A 66 13.04 0.13 -0.16
C ALA A 66 11.92 0.83 -0.96
N ILE A 67 11.95 2.15 -1.06
CA ILE A 67 11.00 2.94 -1.86
C ILE A 67 11.11 2.60 -3.34
N LEU A 68 12.33 2.50 -3.89
CA LEU A 68 12.54 2.12 -5.29
C LEU A 68 11.99 0.72 -5.59
N SER A 69 12.24 -0.25 -4.71
CA SER A 69 11.74 -1.62 -4.85
C SER A 69 10.20 -1.69 -4.77
N ALA A 70 9.61 -0.98 -3.80
CA ALA A 70 8.16 -0.88 -3.68
C ALA A 70 7.53 -0.16 -4.88
N GLY A 71 8.17 0.90 -5.38
CA GLY A 71 7.74 1.66 -6.55
C GLY A 71 7.72 0.83 -7.82
N ASN A 72 8.76 0.03 -8.08
CA ASN A 72 8.81 -0.85 -9.24
C ASN A 72 7.69 -1.91 -9.21
N SER A 73 7.45 -2.50 -8.04
CA SER A 73 6.34 -3.46 -7.84
C SER A 73 4.97 -2.80 -8.02
N GLY A 74 4.80 -1.58 -7.51
CA GLY A 74 3.59 -0.78 -7.67
C GLY A 74 3.32 -0.43 -9.13
N MET A 75 4.32 0.07 -9.86
CA MET A 75 4.21 0.37 -11.30
C MET A 75 3.83 -0.86 -12.12
N TYR A 76 4.44 -2.02 -11.83
CA TYR A 76 4.11 -3.26 -12.48
C TYR A 76 2.65 -3.67 -12.24
N ALA A 77 2.18 -3.60 -10.98
CA ALA A 77 0.81 -3.91 -10.61
C ALA A 77 -0.20 -2.98 -11.29
N SER A 78 0.02 -1.65 -11.25
CA SER A 78 -0.85 -0.66 -11.89
C SER A 78 -0.94 -0.85 -13.40
N THR A 79 0.18 -1.14 -14.04
CA THR A 79 0.25 -1.37 -15.50
C THR A 79 -0.56 -2.63 -15.89
N ARG A 80 -0.46 -3.72 -15.11
CA ARG A 80 -1.25 -4.95 -15.34
C ARG A 80 -2.74 -4.75 -15.05
N MET A 81 -3.09 -3.99 -14.02
CA MET A 81 -4.48 -3.62 -13.74
C MET A 81 -5.09 -2.82 -14.90
N LEU A 82 -4.38 -1.81 -15.41
CA LEU A 82 -4.83 -1.00 -16.54
C LEU A 82 -5.00 -1.83 -17.81
N TYR A 83 -4.06 -2.74 -18.08
CA TYR A 83 -4.16 -3.69 -19.18
C TYR A 83 -5.38 -4.62 -19.07
N ALA A 84 -5.64 -5.17 -17.87
CA ALA A 84 -6.81 -6.02 -17.64
C ALA A 84 -8.14 -5.26 -17.84
N MET A 85 -8.19 -3.99 -17.40
CA MET A 85 -9.36 -3.12 -17.64
C MET A 85 -9.56 -2.84 -19.14
N ALA A 86 -8.47 -2.64 -19.90
CA ALA A 86 -8.54 -2.44 -21.34
C ALA A 86 -9.03 -3.70 -22.08
N LYS A 87 -8.60 -4.89 -21.64
CA LYS A 87 -9.08 -6.17 -22.19
C LYS A 87 -10.57 -6.39 -21.95
N ASN A 88 -11.08 -5.96 -20.79
CA ASN A 88 -12.49 -6.04 -20.42
C ASN A 88 -13.35 -4.90 -21.03
N GLY A 89 -12.79 -4.06 -21.91
CA GLY A 89 -13.51 -2.97 -22.55
C GLY A 89 -13.82 -1.77 -21.66
N MET A 90 -13.32 -1.73 -20.42
CA MET A 90 -13.52 -0.63 -19.46
C MET A 90 -12.52 0.53 -19.64
N ALA A 91 -11.43 0.30 -20.38
CA ALA A 91 -10.43 1.31 -20.73
C ALA A 91 -10.18 1.32 -22.25
N PRO A 92 -9.74 2.45 -22.85
CA PRO A 92 -9.59 2.55 -24.29
C PRO A 92 -8.62 1.49 -24.82
N LYS A 93 -9.01 0.88 -25.97
CA LYS A 93 -8.34 -0.28 -26.60
C LYS A 93 -6.83 -0.08 -26.86
N VAL A 94 -6.38 1.18 -26.86
CA VAL A 94 -4.97 1.56 -26.99
C VAL A 94 -4.11 1.00 -25.85
N PHE A 95 -4.64 0.85 -24.64
CA PHE A 95 -3.93 0.28 -23.49
C PHE A 95 -3.93 -1.26 -23.46
N GLY A 96 -4.72 -1.91 -24.32
CA GLY A 96 -4.80 -3.37 -24.44
C GLY A 96 -3.80 -3.97 -25.42
N LYS A 97 -2.97 -3.14 -26.09
CA LYS A 97 -1.94 -3.64 -27.01
C LYS A 97 -0.73 -4.17 -26.23
N LEU A 98 -0.45 -5.45 -26.40
CA LEU A 98 0.77 -6.11 -25.92
C LEU A 98 1.88 -5.99 -26.97
N THR A 99 3.11 -5.81 -26.50
CA THR A 99 4.33 -6.01 -27.31
C THR A 99 4.70 -7.50 -27.32
N ASP A 100 5.57 -7.93 -28.24
CA ASP A 100 6.04 -9.32 -28.35
C ASP A 100 6.64 -9.89 -27.06
N ASN A 101 7.20 -9.05 -26.20
CA ASN A 101 7.72 -9.43 -24.88
C ASN A 101 6.64 -9.57 -23.79
N GLY A 102 5.34 -9.53 -24.13
CA GLY A 102 4.25 -9.69 -23.17
C GLY A 102 4.03 -8.50 -22.22
N VAL A 103 4.66 -7.35 -22.50
CA VAL A 103 4.57 -6.10 -21.71
C VAL A 103 3.66 -5.09 -22.39
N PRO A 104 2.61 -4.58 -21.72
CA PRO A 104 1.74 -3.53 -22.26
C PRO A 104 2.44 -2.15 -22.17
N ARG A 105 3.28 -1.83 -23.18
CA ARG A 105 4.09 -0.59 -23.20
C ARG A 105 3.25 0.69 -23.10
N ASN A 106 2.09 0.74 -23.75
CA ASN A 106 1.22 1.92 -23.72
C ASN A 106 0.68 2.20 -22.31
N ALA A 107 0.33 1.14 -21.57
CA ALA A 107 -0.10 1.27 -20.18
C ALA A 107 1.08 1.69 -19.28
N LEU A 108 2.29 1.19 -19.55
CA LEU A 108 3.50 1.56 -18.83
C LEU A 108 3.88 3.03 -19.04
N TYR A 109 3.81 3.53 -20.27
CA TYR A 109 4.08 4.94 -20.55
C TYR A 109 3.04 5.84 -19.87
N ALA A 110 1.76 5.47 -19.90
CA ALA A 110 0.72 6.25 -19.22
C ALA A 110 0.93 6.31 -17.70
N THR A 111 1.22 5.17 -17.05
CA THR A 111 1.49 5.14 -15.60
C THR A 111 2.76 5.90 -15.24
N THR A 112 3.80 5.81 -16.07
CA THR A 112 5.05 6.55 -15.87
C THR A 112 4.85 8.06 -16.06
N LEU A 113 4.11 8.50 -17.09
CA LEU A 113 3.79 9.91 -17.30
C LEU A 113 3.03 10.50 -16.12
N VAL A 114 2.03 9.78 -15.59
CA VAL A 114 1.28 10.22 -14.41
C VAL A 114 2.19 10.29 -13.18
N ALA A 115 3.08 9.32 -12.98
CA ALA A 115 4.07 9.35 -11.90
C ALA A 115 5.04 10.53 -12.03
N CYS A 116 5.56 10.80 -13.24
CA CYS A 116 6.41 11.94 -13.53
C CYS A 116 5.70 13.28 -13.31
N LEU A 117 4.43 13.41 -13.71
CA LEU A 117 3.63 14.61 -13.45
C LEU A 117 3.42 14.82 -11.96
N CYS A 118 3.11 13.77 -11.20
CA CYS A 118 3.00 13.82 -9.74
C CYS A 118 4.32 14.28 -9.10
N PHE A 119 5.45 13.73 -9.57
CA PHE A 119 6.79 14.11 -9.10
C PHE A 119 7.14 15.57 -9.43
N LEU A 120 6.90 16.01 -10.66
CA LEU A 120 7.07 17.42 -11.07
C LEU A 120 6.23 18.36 -10.20
N THR A 121 4.98 17.99 -9.91
CA THR A 121 4.09 18.78 -9.06
C THR A 121 4.63 18.92 -7.63
N SER A 122 5.33 17.90 -7.12
CA SER A 122 6.02 17.97 -5.83
C SER A 122 7.26 18.85 -5.85
N LEU A 123 7.97 18.94 -6.99
CA LEU A 123 9.19 19.76 -7.13
C LEU A 123 8.89 21.26 -7.27
N PHE A 124 7.78 21.64 -7.90
CA PHE A 124 7.41 23.06 -8.09
C PHE A 124 6.80 23.73 -6.84
N GLN A 125 6.86 23.06 -5.67
CA GLN A 125 6.70 23.63 -4.34
C GLN A 125 5.50 24.56 -4.13
N SER A 126 4.29 24.01 -4.22
CA SER A 126 3.15 24.50 -3.44
C SER A 126 2.83 23.45 -2.40
N ASN A 127 3.17 23.70 -1.14
CA ASN A 127 2.86 22.82 0.01
C ASN A 127 1.38 22.39 0.00
N ALA A 128 0.49 23.26 -0.48
CA ALA A 128 -0.91 22.96 -0.66
C ALA A 128 -1.14 21.81 -1.66
N VAL A 129 -0.50 21.83 -2.83
CA VAL A 129 -0.71 20.80 -3.86
C VAL A 129 -0.18 19.45 -3.40
N TYR A 130 0.95 19.43 -2.70
CA TYR A 130 1.48 18.22 -2.07
C TYR A 130 0.49 17.61 -1.06
N MET A 131 -0.09 18.44 -0.18
CA MET A 131 -1.10 17.98 0.78
C MET A 131 -2.39 17.50 0.10
N TRP A 132 -2.81 18.14 -0.99
CA TRP A 132 -3.98 17.70 -1.78
C TRP A 132 -3.72 16.34 -2.44
N LEU A 133 -2.54 16.12 -3.01
CA LEU A 133 -2.11 14.84 -3.58
C LEU A 133 -2.07 13.73 -2.53
N LEU A 134 -1.48 14.01 -1.36
CA LEU A 134 -1.43 13.07 -0.24
C LEU A 134 -2.82 12.66 0.22
N ASN A 135 -3.70 13.63 0.48
CA ASN A 135 -5.06 13.37 0.93
C ASN A 135 -5.89 12.61 -0.12
N SER A 136 -5.74 12.96 -1.40
CA SER A 136 -6.44 12.31 -2.51
C SER A 136 -5.98 10.85 -2.71
N SER A 137 -4.68 10.59 -2.58
CA SER A 137 -4.11 9.24 -2.64
C SER A 137 -4.63 8.37 -1.50
N GLY A 138 -4.65 8.90 -0.27
CA GLY A 138 -5.21 8.23 0.90
C GLY A 138 -6.69 7.88 0.71
N MET A 139 -7.50 8.83 0.26
CA MET A 139 -8.92 8.63 -0.01
C MET A 139 -9.17 7.57 -1.10
N THR A 140 -8.38 7.58 -2.18
CA THR A 140 -8.47 6.57 -3.25
C THR A 140 -8.18 5.17 -2.72
N GLY A 141 -7.19 5.03 -1.82
CA GLY A 141 -6.88 3.78 -1.14
C GLY A 141 -8.06 3.24 -0.31
N PHE A 142 -8.71 4.11 0.47
CA PHE A 142 -9.91 3.73 1.23
C PHE A 142 -11.06 3.29 0.33
N ILE A 143 -11.32 4.01 -0.77
CA ILE A 143 -12.36 3.65 -1.74
C ILE A 143 -12.05 2.29 -2.37
N ALA A 144 -10.81 2.04 -2.75
CA ALA A 144 -10.40 0.75 -3.31
C ALA A 144 -10.61 -0.39 -2.30
N TRP A 145 -10.27 -0.20 -1.03
CA TRP A 145 -10.49 -1.20 0.02
C TRP A 145 -11.97 -1.45 0.27
N LEU A 146 -12.80 -0.41 0.34
CA LEU A 146 -14.25 -0.57 0.43
C LEU A 146 -14.81 -1.32 -0.78
N GLY A 147 -14.34 -1.02 -1.99
CA GLY A 147 -14.72 -1.73 -3.22
C GLY A 147 -14.37 -3.22 -3.16
N VAL A 148 -13.19 -3.57 -2.67
CA VAL A 148 -12.78 -4.97 -2.46
C VAL A 148 -13.66 -5.64 -1.41
N ALA A 149 -13.93 -4.97 -0.28
CA ALA A 149 -14.77 -5.50 0.80
C ALA A 149 -16.21 -5.75 0.32
N ILE A 150 -16.81 -4.81 -0.41
CA ILE A 150 -18.15 -4.92 -0.98
C ILE A 150 -18.21 -6.00 -2.05
N SER A 151 -17.22 -6.07 -2.95
CA SER A 151 -17.13 -7.11 -3.98
C SER A 151 -17.05 -8.49 -3.35
N HIS A 152 -16.22 -8.65 -2.33
CA HIS A 152 -16.08 -9.89 -1.58
C HIS A 152 -17.36 -10.27 -0.83
N TYR A 153 -18.07 -9.29 -0.25
CA TYR A 153 -19.38 -9.49 0.37
C TYR A 153 -20.46 -9.93 -0.64
N ARG A 154 -20.54 -9.25 -1.80
CA ARG A 154 -21.49 -9.58 -2.88
C ARG A 154 -21.19 -10.93 -3.50
N PHE A 155 -19.92 -11.27 -3.70
CA PHE A 155 -19.49 -12.57 -4.24
C PHE A 155 -20.00 -13.71 -3.36
N ARG A 156 -19.79 -13.64 -2.03
CA ARG A 156 -20.30 -14.68 -1.11
C ARG A 156 -21.82 -14.78 -1.11
N ARG A 157 -22.53 -13.65 -1.16
CA ARG A 157 -24.01 -13.63 -1.19
C ARG A 157 -24.56 -14.20 -2.51
N ALA A 158 -23.88 -13.95 -3.63
CA ALA A 158 -24.23 -14.55 -4.92
C ALA A 158 -23.91 -16.05 -4.96
N TYR A 159 -22.78 -16.47 -4.38
CA TYR A 159 -22.33 -17.85 -4.31
C TYR A 159 -23.31 -18.74 -3.53
N VAL A 160 -23.78 -18.26 -2.37
CA VAL A 160 -24.83 -18.95 -1.58
C VAL A 160 -26.17 -18.98 -2.31
N LYS A 161 -26.53 -17.90 -3.02
CA LYS A 161 -27.77 -17.87 -3.83
C LYS A 161 -27.73 -18.80 -5.05
N GLN A 162 -26.54 -19.10 -5.56
CA GLN A 162 -26.33 -20.05 -6.66
C GLN A 162 -26.33 -21.51 -6.19
N GLY A 163 -26.55 -21.78 -4.90
CA GLY A 163 -26.67 -23.14 -4.35
C GLY A 163 -25.34 -23.81 -4.00
N TYR A 164 -24.22 -23.09 -4.11
CA TYR A 164 -22.90 -23.63 -3.75
C TYR A 164 -22.61 -23.45 -2.25
N SER A 165 -22.01 -24.48 -1.65
CA SER A 165 -21.59 -24.44 -0.24
C SER A 165 -20.41 -23.48 -0.07
N LEU A 166 -20.41 -22.67 1.00
CA LEU A 166 -19.23 -21.86 1.36
C LEU A 166 -18.05 -22.72 1.84
N ASP A 167 -18.27 -24.04 1.95
CA ASP A 167 -17.30 -25.00 2.44
C ASP A 167 -16.32 -25.49 1.38
N ASP A 168 -16.68 -25.39 0.10
CA ASP A 168 -15.84 -25.75 -1.05
C ASP A 168 -14.78 -24.68 -1.40
N LEU A 169 -14.80 -23.52 -0.74
CA LEU A 169 -13.81 -22.48 -1.02
C LEU A 169 -12.47 -22.79 -0.32
N PRO A 170 -11.34 -22.76 -1.06
CA PRO A 170 -10.01 -23.03 -0.50
C PRO A 170 -9.53 -21.96 0.50
N TYR A 171 -10.22 -20.81 0.61
CA TYR A 171 -9.86 -19.74 1.54
C TYR A 171 -11.08 -19.21 2.31
N LYS A 172 -11.31 -19.78 3.50
CA LYS A 172 -12.34 -19.31 4.45
C LYS A 172 -11.77 -18.19 5.31
N ALA A 173 -12.42 -17.02 5.26
CA ALA A 173 -12.15 -15.96 6.22
C ALA A 173 -12.71 -16.42 7.58
N LYS A 174 -11.82 -16.70 8.54
CA LYS A 174 -12.16 -17.33 9.83
C LYS A 174 -13.19 -16.54 10.66
N TRP A 175 -13.45 -15.27 10.34
CA TRP A 175 -14.15 -14.31 11.21
C TRP A 175 -15.23 -13.47 10.50
N PHE A 176 -15.88 -13.99 9.45
CA PHE A 176 -16.98 -13.26 8.77
C PHE A 176 -18.29 -14.06 8.72
N PRO A 177 -19.44 -13.55 9.21
CA PRO A 177 -19.69 -12.43 10.13
C PRO A 177 -20.42 -12.93 11.40
N LEU A 178 -19.82 -12.84 12.59
CA LEU A 178 -20.45 -13.19 13.89
C LEU A 178 -21.24 -14.51 13.92
N ALA A 179 -20.55 -15.60 14.24
CA ALA A 179 -21.09 -16.85 14.78
C ALA A 179 -22.48 -17.31 14.28
N ARG A 180 -22.49 -18.26 13.34
CA ARG A 180 -23.41 -19.39 13.45
C ARG A 180 -22.58 -20.67 13.54
N CYS A 181 -22.20 -20.97 14.78
CA CYS A 181 -21.90 -22.32 15.20
C CYS A 181 -23.24 -23.07 15.28
N SER A 182 -23.38 -24.18 14.55
CA SER A 182 -24.33 -25.25 14.82
C SER A 182 -23.85 -26.50 14.06
N PRO A 183 -24.00 -27.72 14.61
CA PRO A 183 -22.96 -28.30 15.44
C PRO A 183 -22.76 -29.75 14.99
N SER A 184 -22.01 -29.99 13.91
CA SER A 184 -21.81 -31.40 13.55
C SER A 184 -20.45 -31.81 13.02
N ARG A 185 -19.69 -31.01 12.25
CA ARG A 185 -18.49 -31.56 11.58
C ARG A 185 -17.49 -30.43 11.31
N CYS A 186 -16.29 -30.31 11.92
CA CYS A 186 -15.48 -31.27 12.67
C CYS A 186 -15.59 -32.70 12.15
N ALA A 187 -15.42 -32.87 10.84
CA ALA A 187 -15.10 -34.18 10.29
C ALA A 187 -14.12 -33.95 9.15
N CYS A 188 -12.87 -34.29 9.47
CA CYS A 188 -11.70 -34.46 8.61
C CYS A 188 -11.09 -33.20 8.01
#